data_AF-A0A8X6MRS0-F1
#
_entry.id   AF-A0A8X6MRS0-F1
#
_cell.length_a   1.000
_cell.length_b   1.000
_cell.length_c   1.000
_cell.angle_alpha   90.00
_cell.angle_beta   90.00
_cell.angle_gamma   90.00
#
_symmetry.space_group_name_H-M   'P 1'
#
loop_
_entity.id
_entity.type
_entity.pdbx_description
1 polymer ?
#
loop_
_entity_poly.entity_id
_entity_poly.type
_entity_poly.pdbx_seq_one_letter_code
_entity_poly.pdbx_strand_id
1 'polypeptide(L)'
;KLGQNTITRESTESSVTSKASPSFEKLVAGEADYDSDDSYCYCGWPQYFLVPRGNHRGMDFILFAMLTSYENDRVYGPEDDSKCGSSPSYCGVKDRKYPDKRAMGYPFDREIKARSIEEFLLPNMNLQKVKIQFKE
;
A
#
# COMPACT_ATOMS: atom_id res chain seq x y z
N LYS A 1 18.48 -6.10 10.36
CA LYS A 1 19.67 -6.55 11.14
C LYS A 1 20.93 -6.11 10.39
N LEU A 2 22.10 -6.09 11.02
CA LEU A 2 23.34 -5.84 10.28
C LEU A 2 23.57 -6.99 9.29
N GLY A 3 24.13 -6.68 8.11
CA GLY A 3 24.40 -7.64 7.04
C GLY A 3 23.27 -7.74 6.00
N GLN A 4 23.28 -8.82 5.23
CA GLN A 4 22.28 -9.09 4.19
C GLN A 4 20.94 -9.48 4.83
N ASN A 5 19.86 -8.86 4.37
CA ASN A 5 18.50 -9.16 4.81
C ASN A 5 17.62 -9.38 3.58
N THR A 6 16.67 -10.31 3.68
CA THR A 6 15.61 -10.51 2.69
C THR A 6 14.28 -10.14 3.33
N ILE A 7 13.51 -9.29 2.66
CA ILE A 7 12.18 -8.87 3.11
C ILE A 7 11.18 -9.43 2.11
N THR A 8 10.22 -10.20 2.61
CA THR A 8 9.10 -10.74 1.83
C THR A 8 7.83 -10.08 2.29
N ARG A 9 6.96 -9.71 1.34
CA ARG A 9 5.66 -9.11 1.59
C ARG A 9 4.63 -9.73 0.66
N GLU A 10 3.53 -10.22 1.22
CA GLU A 10 2.46 -10.78 0.42
C GLU A 10 1.58 -9.67 -0.18
N SER A 11 1.04 -9.89 -1.37
CA SER A 11 0.16 -8.91 -2.04
C SER A 11 -1.13 -8.63 -1.25
N THR A 12 -1.56 -9.59 -0.43
CA THR A 12 -2.72 -9.50 0.47
C THR A 12 -2.47 -8.63 1.70
N GLU A 13 -1.22 -8.23 1.93
CA GLU A 13 -0.83 -7.34 3.03
C GLU A 13 -0.51 -5.92 2.54
N SER A 14 -0.96 -5.57 1.33
CA SER A 14 -0.79 -4.24 0.77
C SER A 14 -1.47 -3.17 1.64
N SER A 15 -0.80 -2.05 1.86
CA SER A 15 -1.30 -0.95 2.68
C SER A 15 -2.26 0.00 1.93
N VAL A 16 -2.52 -0.25 0.65
CA VAL A 16 -3.48 0.51 -0.15
C VAL A 16 -4.84 -0.18 -0.25
N THR A 17 -4.91 -1.49 -0.06
CA THR A 17 -6.12 -2.28 -0.33
C THR A 17 -6.81 -2.73 0.95
N SER A 18 -8.15 -2.69 0.93
CA SER A 18 -8.97 -3.17 2.03
C SER A 18 -9.54 -4.56 1.74
N LYS A 19 -9.93 -5.26 2.81
CA LYS A 19 -10.73 -6.48 2.68
C LYS A 19 -12.12 -6.10 2.17
N ALA A 20 -12.72 -7.02 1.40
CA ALA A 20 -14.08 -6.82 0.90
C ALA A 20 -15.07 -6.62 2.07
N SER A 21 -15.96 -5.65 1.93
CA SER A 21 -17.07 -5.45 2.87
C SER A 21 -18.01 -6.67 2.85
N PRO A 22 -18.57 -7.06 4.01
CA PRO A 22 -19.57 -8.11 4.05
C PRO A 22 -20.82 -7.71 3.25
N SER A 23 -21.48 -8.70 2.65
CA SER A 23 -22.78 -8.48 2.01
C SER A 23 -23.86 -8.20 3.05
N PHE A 24 -24.93 -7.53 2.64
CA PHE A 24 -26.08 -7.26 3.50
C PHE A 24 -26.66 -8.54 4.12
N GLU A 25 -26.73 -9.62 3.36
CA GLU A 25 -27.19 -10.94 3.84
C GLU A 25 -26.36 -11.45 5.01
N LYS A 26 -25.03 -11.33 4.94
CA LYS A 26 -24.12 -11.74 6.01
C LYS A 26 -24.25 -10.88 7.26
N LEU A 27 -24.50 -9.59 7.08
CA LEU A 27 -24.77 -8.66 8.17
C LEU A 27 -26.06 -9.02 8.91
N VAL A 28 -27.14 -9.27 8.17
CA VAL A 28 -28.44 -9.66 8.74
C VAL A 28 -28.37 -11.03 9.41
N ALA A 29 -27.59 -11.97 8.87
CA ALA A 29 -27.37 -13.28 9.45
C ALA A 29 -26.48 -13.26 10.71
N GLY A 30 -25.86 -12.12 11.05
CA GLY A 30 -24.89 -12.03 12.16
C GLY A 30 -23.59 -12.80 11.90
N GLU A 31 -23.31 -13.13 10.64
CA GLU A 31 -22.09 -13.86 10.21
C GLU A 31 -20.90 -12.93 9.97
N ALA A 32 -21.13 -11.62 10.02
CA ALA A 32 -20.11 -10.60 9.95
C ALA A 32 -20.18 -9.71 11.19
N ASP A 33 -19.05 -9.58 11.87
CA ASP A 33 -18.86 -8.59 12.93
C ASP A 33 -18.94 -7.21 12.28
N TYR A 34 -20.03 -6.51 12.52
CA TYR A 34 -20.26 -5.14 12.06
C TYR A 34 -20.52 -4.28 13.26
N ASP A 35 -19.45 -3.68 13.77
CA ASP A 35 -19.58 -2.51 14.62
C ASP A 35 -19.74 -1.28 13.72
N SER A 36 -20.72 -0.42 13.99
CA SER A 36 -20.88 0.83 13.24
C SER A 36 -19.64 1.72 13.30
N ASP A 37 -18.83 1.56 14.36
CA ASP A 37 -17.54 2.22 14.51
C ASP A 37 -16.44 1.69 13.56
N ASP A 38 -16.64 0.52 12.95
CA ASP A 38 -15.73 -0.11 11.99
C ASP A 38 -16.02 0.25 10.53
N SER A 39 -17.00 1.13 10.26
CA SER A 39 -17.30 1.61 8.90
C SER A 39 -16.07 2.21 8.19
N TYR A 40 -15.18 2.85 8.95
CA TYR A 40 -13.89 3.36 8.49
C TYR A 40 -12.95 2.25 7.97
N CYS A 41 -13.06 1.03 8.51
CA CYS A 41 -12.20 -0.11 8.16
C CYS A 41 -12.46 -0.70 6.78
N TYR A 42 -13.55 -0.30 6.14
CA TYR A 42 -13.83 -0.69 4.76
C TYR A 42 -13.24 0.28 3.73
N CYS A 43 -12.77 1.45 4.17
CA CYS A 43 -12.05 2.36 3.29
C CYS A 43 -10.76 1.68 2.81
N GLY A 44 -10.59 1.61 1.50
CA GLY A 44 -9.38 1.12 0.85
C GLY A 44 -9.65 0.83 -0.61
N TRP A 45 -8.56 0.60 -1.34
CA TRP A 45 -8.66 0.17 -2.72
C TRP A 45 -9.13 -1.29 -2.79
N PRO A 46 -10.00 -1.69 -3.73
CA PRO A 46 -10.37 -3.08 -3.85
C PRO A 46 -9.14 -3.95 -4.17
N GLN A 47 -8.95 -5.05 -3.43
CA GLN A 47 -7.80 -5.96 -3.62
C GLN A 47 -7.63 -6.43 -5.06
N TYR A 48 -8.73 -6.72 -5.76
CA TYR A 48 -8.73 -7.19 -7.15
C TYR A 48 -8.40 -6.09 -8.17
N PHE A 49 -8.23 -4.84 -7.74
CA PHE A 49 -7.74 -3.72 -8.56
C PHE A 49 -6.33 -3.26 -8.17
N LEU A 50 -5.60 -4.01 -7.33
CA LEU A 50 -4.26 -3.63 -6.86
C LEU A 50 -3.28 -3.33 -8.01
N VAL A 51 -3.40 -4.06 -9.13
CA VAL A 51 -2.54 -3.89 -10.30
C VAL A 51 -3.37 -3.55 -11.54
N PRO A 52 -2.81 -2.82 -12.52
CA PRO A 52 -3.48 -2.57 -13.79
C PRO A 52 -3.82 -3.86 -14.53
N ARG A 53 -4.81 -3.81 -15.43
CA ARG A 53 -5.23 -4.99 -16.21
C ARG A 53 -4.11 -5.60 -17.07
N GLY A 54 -3.21 -4.77 -17.61
CA GLY A 54 -2.23 -5.21 -18.61
C GLY A 54 -2.88 -5.58 -19.95
N ASN A 55 -2.24 -6.47 -20.71
CA ASN A 55 -2.76 -6.98 -21.99
C ASN A 55 -2.41 -8.46 -22.21
N HIS A 56 -2.99 -9.09 -23.24
CA HIS A 56 -2.79 -10.53 -23.52
C HIS A 56 -1.34 -10.91 -23.88
N ARG A 57 -0.52 -9.95 -24.32
CA ARG A 57 0.91 -10.17 -24.67
C ARG A 57 1.85 -10.01 -23.47
N GLY A 58 1.34 -9.56 -22.33
CA GLY A 58 2.17 -9.08 -21.23
C GLY A 58 2.60 -7.63 -21.48
N MET A 59 2.05 -6.71 -20.69
CA MET A 59 2.44 -5.31 -20.69
C MET A 59 3.61 -5.10 -19.73
N ASP A 60 4.66 -4.42 -20.21
CA ASP A 60 5.84 -4.11 -19.40
C ASP A 60 5.55 -2.99 -18.40
N PHE A 61 5.94 -3.21 -17.15
CA PHE A 61 5.91 -2.24 -16.06
C PHE A 61 7.26 -2.21 -15.34
N ILE A 62 7.51 -1.12 -14.63
CA ILE A 62 8.65 -0.98 -13.74
C ILE A 62 8.13 -1.08 -12.31
N LEU A 63 8.59 -2.10 -11.58
CA LEU A 63 8.43 -2.20 -10.14
C LEU A 63 9.53 -1.37 -9.48
N PHE A 64 9.14 -0.31 -8.78
CA PHE A 64 10.03 0.54 -7.99
C PHE A 64 9.92 0.19 -6.51
N ALA A 65 11.06 0.03 -5.84
CA ALA A 65 11.14 -0.14 -4.40
C ALA A 65 12.16 0.84 -3.80
N MET A 66 11.81 1.47 -2.68
CA MET A 66 12.67 2.40 -1.96
C MET A 66 12.58 2.11 -0.46
N LEU A 67 13.74 2.09 0.21
CA LEU A 67 13.82 1.99 1.66
C LEU A 67 14.18 3.34 2.27
N THR A 68 13.36 3.84 3.18
CA THR A 68 13.62 5.06 3.95
C THR A 68 13.86 4.74 5.43
N SER A 69 14.36 5.72 6.17
CA SER A 69 14.62 5.55 7.61
C SER A 69 13.33 5.74 8.40
N TYR A 70 12.81 4.67 8.97
CA TYR A 70 11.59 4.69 9.78
C TYR A 70 11.62 5.74 10.91
N GLU A 71 12.76 5.97 11.55
CA GLU A 71 12.88 7.00 12.60
C GLU A 71 12.60 8.42 12.09
N ASN A 72 12.93 8.67 10.82
CA ASN A 72 12.67 9.96 10.18
C ASN A 72 11.24 10.07 9.61
N ASP A 73 10.60 8.93 9.34
CA ASP A 73 9.30 8.88 8.68
C ASP A 73 8.15 8.76 9.69
N ARG A 74 8.36 8.08 10.82
CA ARG A 74 7.30 7.84 11.82
C ARG A 74 6.77 9.12 12.46
N VAL A 75 5.47 9.14 12.72
CA VAL A 75 4.81 10.18 13.53
C VAL A 75 4.58 9.64 14.94
N TYR A 76 5.02 10.38 15.96
CA TYR A 76 4.78 10.01 17.36
C TYR A 76 3.30 10.18 17.73
N GLY A 77 2.72 9.16 18.35
CA GLY A 77 1.33 9.12 18.80
C GLY A 77 1.07 7.90 19.70
N PRO A 78 -0.14 7.78 20.28
CA PRO A 78 -0.53 6.60 21.06
C PRO A 78 -0.41 5.31 20.23
N GLU A 79 -0.17 4.15 20.87
CA GLU A 79 -0.07 2.85 20.19
C GLU A 79 -1.41 2.39 19.61
N ASP A 80 -1.39 1.72 18.45
CA ASP A 80 -2.58 1.35 17.70
C ASP A 80 -3.31 0.14 18.29
N ASP A 81 -4.37 0.41 19.05
CA ASP A 81 -5.33 -0.59 19.51
C ASP A 81 -6.46 -0.84 18.48
N SER A 82 -6.43 -0.16 17.32
CA SER A 82 -7.49 -0.34 16.33
C SER A 82 -7.34 -1.71 15.65
N LYS A 83 -8.39 -2.54 15.77
CA LYS A 83 -8.52 -3.86 15.12
C LYS A 83 -8.73 -3.78 13.60
N CYS A 84 -8.51 -2.59 13.04
CA CYS A 84 -8.94 -2.20 11.72
C CYS A 84 -7.94 -2.68 10.67
N GLY A 85 -8.41 -3.50 9.73
CA GLY A 85 -7.62 -4.05 8.63
C GLY A 85 -7.20 -3.00 7.59
N SER A 86 -6.17 -2.22 7.94
CA SER A 86 -5.03 -1.83 7.09
C SER A 86 -5.31 -1.36 5.66
N SER A 87 -5.59 -0.06 5.50
CA SER A 87 -5.35 0.68 4.23
C SER A 87 -4.79 2.08 4.47
N PRO A 88 -3.72 2.24 5.29
CA PRO A 88 -3.28 3.56 5.72
C PRO A 88 -2.78 4.44 4.58
N SER A 89 -2.32 3.85 3.47
CA SER A 89 -1.76 4.62 2.35
C SER A 89 -2.77 5.56 1.70
N TYR A 90 -4.05 5.19 1.62
CA TYR A 90 -5.11 6.02 1.01
C TYR A 90 -6.14 6.51 2.01
N CYS A 91 -6.37 5.78 3.10
CA CYS A 91 -7.43 6.10 4.05
C CYS A 91 -6.90 6.71 5.36
N GLY A 92 -5.60 6.61 5.63
CA GLY A 92 -5.01 7.02 6.90
C GLY A 92 -5.30 6.04 8.03
N VAL A 93 -5.21 6.54 9.27
CA VAL A 93 -5.55 5.78 10.47
C VAL A 93 -6.61 6.54 11.26
N LYS A 94 -7.65 5.82 11.73
CA LYS A 94 -8.79 6.42 12.44
C LYS A 94 -8.29 7.18 13.67
N ASP A 95 -8.83 8.39 13.87
CA ASP A 95 -8.57 9.26 15.02
C ASP A 95 -7.07 9.57 15.26
N ARG A 96 -6.26 9.52 14.20
CA ARG A 96 -4.82 9.72 14.26
C ARG A 96 -4.29 10.57 13.13
N LYS A 97 -3.07 11.08 13.36
CA LYS A 97 -2.27 11.67 12.29
C LYS A 97 -1.86 10.59 11.30
N TYR A 98 -1.72 10.98 10.04
CA TYR A 98 -1.17 10.13 9.00
C TYR A 98 0.20 9.58 9.44
N PRO A 99 0.46 8.25 9.33
CA PRO A 99 1.57 7.59 10.02
C PRO A 99 2.95 7.81 9.36
N ASP A 100 3.02 8.62 8.30
CA ASP A 100 4.24 8.96 7.58
C ASP A 100 4.39 10.49 7.46
N LYS A 101 5.56 11.01 7.84
CA LYS A 101 5.93 12.43 7.75
C LYS A 101 6.23 12.89 6.33
N ARG A 102 6.49 11.96 5.40
CA ARG A 102 6.77 12.29 3.99
C ARG A 102 5.53 12.85 3.32
N ALA A 103 5.74 13.62 2.25
CA ALA A 103 4.65 13.99 1.37
C ALA A 103 4.06 12.71 0.74
N MET A 104 2.73 12.60 0.69
CA MET A 104 2.06 11.50 -0.01
C MET A 104 2.53 11.46 -1.47
N GLY A 105 3.04 10.32 -1.91
CA GLY A 105 3.63 10.14 -3.24
C GLY A 105 5.15 10.34 -3.31
N TYR A 106 5.82 10.67 -2.21
CA TYR A 106 7.29 10.68 -2.15
C TYR A 106 7.87 9.35 -2.63
N PRO A 107 8.93 9.33 -3.47
CA PRO A 107 9.74 10.47 -3.91
C PRO A 107 9.29 11.13 -5.23
N PHE A 108 8.07 10.85 -5.69
CA PHE A 108 7.52 11.33 -6.97
C PHE A 108 6.64 12.58 -6.82
N ASP A 109 6.59 13.20 -5.64
CA ASP A 109 5.79 14.40 -5.36
C ASP A 109 6.37 15.69 -5.96
N ARG A 110 7.65 15.67 -6.38
CA ARG A 110 8.38 16.85 -6.89
C ARG A 110 8.92 16.63 -8.29
N GLU A 111 9.30 17.73 -8.93
CA GLU A 111 9.95 17.71 -10.25
C GLU A 111 11.27 16.92 -10.21
N ILE A 112 11.37 15.93 -11.12
CA ILE A 112 12.57 15.12 -11.29
C ILE A 112 13.35 15.67 -12.48
N LYS A 113 14.56 16.18 -12.21
CA LYS A 113 15.46 16.75 -13.23
C LYS A 113 16.29 15.71 -13.98
N ALA A 114 16.32 14.47 -13.48
CA ALA A 114 17.01 13.36 -14.12
C ALA A 114 16.37 13.06 -15.49
N ARG A 115 17.19 12.70 -16.47
CA ARG A 115 16.74 12.42 -17.84
C ARG A 115 16.30 10.97 -18.03
N SER A 116 16.71 10.09 -17.13
CA SER A 116 16.27 8.69 -17.08
C SER A 116 15.96 8.27 -15.64
N ILE A 117 15.22 7.16 -15.50
CA ILE A 117 14.88 6.63 -14.18
C ILE A 117 16.12 6.08 -13.46
N GLU A 118 17.12 5.61 -14.20
CA GLU A 118 18.39 5.10 -13.65
C GLU A 118 19.22 6.24 -13.03
N GLU A 119 19.21 7.43 -13.64
CA GLU A 119 19.89 8.62 -13.09
C GLU A 119 19.21 9.11 -11.80
N PHE A 120 17.92 8.84 -11.63
CA PHE A 120 17.17 9.17 -10.42
C PHE A 120 17.51 8.24 -9.23
N LEU A 121 18.07 7.05 -9.47
CA LEU A 121 18.24 6.06 -8.41
C LEU A 121 19.32 6.44 -7.40
N LEU A 122 18.94 6.33 -6.14
CA LEU A 122 19.86 6.34 -5.00
C LEU A 122 20.18 4.90 -4.55
N PRO A 123 21.24 4.68 -3.75
CA PRO A 123 21.64 3.33 -3.32
C PRO A 123 20.57 2.53 -2.56
N ASN A 124 19.56 3.20 -2.01
CA ASN A 124 18.43 2.63 -1.29
C ASN A 124 17.17 2.45 -2.16
N MET A 125 17.28 2.69 -3.47
CA MET A 125 16.22 2.50 -4.47
C MET A 125 16.60 1.39 -5.43
N ASN A 126 15.61 0.67 -5.94
CA ASN A 126 15.83 -0.34 -6.97
C ASN A 126 14.64 -0.45 -7.92
N LEU A 127 14.93 -0.90 -9.15
CA LEU A 127 13.96 -1.11 -10.21
C LEU A 127 13.99 -2.57 -10.66
N GLN A 128 12.82 -3.13 -10.88
CA GLN A 128 12.66 -4.43 -11.53
C GLN A 128 11.67 -4.32 -12.68
N LYS A 129 12.07 -4.75 -13.88
CA LYS A 129 11.13 -4.88 -14.99
C LYS A 129 10.23 -6.10 -14.73
N VAL A 130 8.93 -5.90 -14.82
CA VAL A 130 7.91 -6.93 -14.62
C VAL A 130 6.90 -6.87 -15.77
N LYS A 131 6.20 -7.98 -16.02
CA LYS A 131 5.12 -8.04 -17.01
C LYS A 131 3.81 -8.36 -16.32
N ILE A 132 2.76 -7.62 -16.69
CA ILE A 132 1.38 -7.94 -16.31
C ILE A 132 0.65 -8.45 -17.54
N GLN A 133 0.20 -9.71 -17.47
CA GLN A 133 -0.50 -10.36 -18.57
C GLN A 133 -1.97 -10.60 -18.20
N PHE A 134 -2.87 -10.08 -19.03
CA PHE A 134 -4.29 -10.36 -18.93
C PHE A 134 -4.58 -11.71 -19.59
N LYS A 135 -5.34 -12.57 -18.90
CA LYS A 135 -5.84 -13.83 -19.45
C LYS A 135 -7.32 -13.65 -19.79
N GLU A 136 -7.66 -13.88 -21.06
CA GLU A 136 -9.05 -13.94 -21.54
C GLU A 136 -9.78 -15.19 -21.03
#